data_AF-A0A3Q1EQK2-F1
#
_entry.id   AF-A0A3Q1EQK2-F1
#
_cell.length_a   1.000
_cell.length_b   1.000
_cell.length_c   1.000
_cell.angle_alpha   90.00
_cell.angle_beta   90.00
_cell.angle_gamma   90.00
#
_symmetry.space_group_name_H-M   'P 1'
#
loop_
_entity.id
_entity.type
_entity.pdbx_description
1 polymer ?
#
loop_
_entity_poly.entity_id
_entity_poly.type
_entity_poly.pdbx_seq_one_letter_code
_entity_poly.pdbx_strand_id
1 'polypeptide(L)'
;FCVCRRISLVQEVKELGDLSPHWDGLRHDVISHCHHLIGCYQETLAELDKLSASSCFKSSSSKSDRHLQFVPTNLHSQRMEVTDPDCSGVWYDVITFGAPADHHQAFKHGGLTRLLSKHTNPRYHFRPSIQHSVIYSQDESSRARELLASVAQLQPQVFGLSEELLAVSLEVNAGRLHKSDAAFFPPDPSVCSRAQRRAGEERPVGHPRPDRVWANVAKSLNCIIAMVDRLDCPQEVTSPELLDSCCCTKIGHLCDLEQLLPLVLTLRDCVREAVTKARAAMTFVVLQGALSATITFASCSSQLSAVVFGFMLKLHESLKDPQFLLQLHSVGILVQLEGLLSTYGDELGMLEDMEQSVTDLRGAAFTVTQAKTQQPEDLLPTIRGTWFVVEVPLPPETFSSLPRELKDGCLIRVDAVLFNIGINQQQSLAERFGDVSLQDRLNQQSFERLKAYCSCLTDRLPNIACFLSDGIQSLPDLLSSLDSSLEARRRKNVEVLWIAAMVCRQVNGVRLTSCKSAKDRTAMSVTLEQCLLLQQRHKLSQQSFSSALDSMRRSRQPSGLRSPWPLQCLAPKAPRWHLYPVAFLLVTSHLLVLWLILSLVILLAKYQ
;
A
#
# COMPACT_ATOMS: atom_id res chain seq x y z
N PHE A 1 9.69 2.51 -14.13
CA PHE A 1 8.58 1.86 -13.40
C PHE A 1 7.38 2.79 -13.18
N CYS A 2 7.50 3.85 -12.37
CA CYS A 2 6.34 4.69 -11.98
C CYS A 2 5.57 5.28 -13.17
N VAL A 3 6.28 5.75 -14.21
CA VAL A 3 5.68 6.23 -15.47
C VAL A 3 4.85 5.13 -16.13
N CYS A 4 5.43 3.95 -16.36
CA CYS A 4 4.76 2.81 -16.99
C CYS A 4 3.52 2.38 -16.20
N ARG A 5 3.62 2.31 -14.87
CA ARG A 5 2.48 1.95 -14.00
C ARG A 5 1.34 2.96 -14.12
N ARG A 6 1.65 4.26 -14.20
CA ARG A 6 0.65 5.30 -14.36
C ARG A 6 0.00 5.28 -15.73
N ILE A 7 0.74 4.94 -16.78
CA ILE A 7 0.21 4.71 -18.13
C ILE A 7 -0.75 3.52 -18.14
N SER A 8 -0.37 2.40 -17.50
CA SER A 8 -1.25 1.22 -17.33
C SER A 8 -2.55 1.61 -16.61
N LEU A 9 -2.46 2.36 -15.50
CA LEU A 9 -3.64 2.80 -14.77
C LEU A 9 -4.57 3.69 -15.61
N VAL A 10 -4.02 4.56 -16.46
CA VAL A 10 -4.82 5.37 -17.40
C VAL A 10 -5.54 4.48 -18.41
N GLN A 11 -4.88 3.45 -18.93
CA GLN A 11 -5.52 2.49 -19.84
C GLN A 11 -6.65 1.73 -19.12
N GLU A 12 -6.37 1.21 -17.93
CA GLU A 12 -7.35 0.49 -17.09
C GLU A 12 -8.60 1.33 -16.78
N VAL A 13 -8.41 2.61 -16.45
CA VAL A 13 -9.52 3.53 -16.14
C VAL A 13 -10.32 3.93 -17.39
N LYS A 14 -9.68 3.95 -18.57
CA LYS A 14 -10.36 4.18 -19.87
C LYS A 14 -11.20 2.97 -20.30
N GLU A 15 -10.76 1.75 -19.98
CA GLU A 15 -11.44 0.50 -20.34
C GLU A 15 -12.75 0.26 -19.57
N LEU A 16 -13.06 1.09 -18.57
CA LEU A 16 -14.31 1.03 -17.80
C LEU A 16 -15.60 1.27 -18.62
N GLY A 17 -15.51 1.56 -19.93
CA GLY A 17 -16.63 1.65 -20.87
C GLY A 17 -17.51 2.89 -20.67
N ASP A 18 -18.75 2.87 -21.16
CA ASP A 18 -19.67 4.00 -20.99
C ASP A 18 -20.10 4.15 -19.52
N LEU A 19 -19.87 5.34 -18.95
CA LEU A 19 -20.26 5.68 -17.59
C LEU A 19 -21.33 6.76 -17.58
N SER A 20 -21.97 6.96 -16.43
CA SER A 20 -22.83 8.12 -16.24
C SER A 20 -21.98 9.40 -16.20
N PRO A 21 -22.56 10.59 -16.52
CA PRO A 21 -21.81 11.84 -16.57
C PRO A 21 -21.02 12.17 -15.29
N HIS A 22 -21.55 11.72 -14.14
CA HIS A 22 -20.89 11.87 -12.85
C HIS A 22 -19.58 11.07 -12.75
N TRP A 23 -19.64 9.79 -13.09
CA TRP A 23 -18.48 8.89 -13.04
C TRP A 23 -17.49 9.16 -14.16
N ASP A 24 -17.98 9.62 -15.31
CA ASP A 24 -17.12 10.11 -16.38
C ASP A 24 -16.36 11.37 -15.95
N GLY A 25 -16.97 12.32 -15.24
CA GLY A 25 -16.26 13.46 -14.66
C GLY A 25 -15.10 13.01 -13.77
N LEU A 26 -15.36 12.09 -12.85
CA LEU A 26 -14.33 11.53 -11.96
C LEU A 26 -13.23 10.79 -12.74
N ARG A 27 -13.59 10.01 -13.75
CA ARG A 27 -12.64 9.35 -14.66
C ARG A 27 -11.71 10.38 -15.32
N HIS A 28 -12.27 11.48 -15.84
CA HIS A 28 -11.48 12.54 -16.46
C HIS A 28 -10.52 13.18 -15.46
N ASP A 29 -10.96 13.44 -14.23
CA ASP A 29 -10.11 13.98 -13.15
C ASP A 29 -8.95 13.04 -12.81
N VAL A 30 -9.24 11.73 -12.65
CA VAL A 30 -8.22 10.71 -12.40
C VAL A 30 -7.21 10.63 -13.54
N ILE A 31 -7.67 10.59 -14.80
CA ILE A 31 -6.80 10.54 -15.98
C ILE A 31 -5.95 11.81 -16.09
N SER A 32 -6.56 12.98 -15.90
CA SER A 32 -5.86 14.27 -15.93
C SER A 32 -4.75 14.33 -14.88
N HIS A 33 -5.07 13.91 -13.65
CA HIS A 33 -4.08 13.84 -12.58
C HIS A 33 -2.99 12.80 -12.86
N CYS A 34 -3.31 11.65 -13.45
CA CYS A 34 -2.31 10.67 -13.90
C CYS A 34 -1.36 11.27 -14.93
N HIS A 35 -1.86 11.96 -15.96
CA HIS A 35 -1.03 12.58 -16.98
C HIS A 35 -0.12 13.66 -16.37
N HIS A 36 -0.62 14.45 -15.43
CA HIS A 36 0.19 15.42 -14.71
C HIS A 36 1.35 14.76 -13.95
N LEU A 37 1.09 13.66 -13.23
CA LEU A 37 2.12 12.88 -12.53
C LEU A 37 3.12 12.25 -13.49
N ILE A 38 2.66 11.70 -14.63
CA ILE A 38 3.54 11.16 -15.67
C ILE A 38 4.51 12.23 -16.15
N GLY A 39 4.03 13.43 -16.46
CA GLY A 39 4.87 14.56 -16.85
C GLY A 39 5.91 14.90 -15.79
N CYS A 40 5.49 15.00 -14.51
CA CYS A 40 6.41 15.27 -13.41
C CYS A 40 7.48 14.17 -13.25
N TYR A 41 7.11 12.90 -13.42
CA TYR A 41 8.05 11.78 -13.30
C TYR A 41 9.03 11.73 -14.47
N GLN A 42 8.58 12.02 -15.69
CA GLN A 42 9.44 12.12 -16.87
C GLN A 42 10.42 13.28 -16.76
N GLU A 43 9.97 14.45 -16.28
CA GLU A 43 10.83 15.60 -15.99
C GLU A 43 11.89 15.24 -14.94
N THR A 44 11.47 14.58 -13.85
CA THR A 44 12.41 14.14 -12.80
C THR A 44 13.42 13.13 -13.33
N LEU A 45 12.98 12.17 -14.15
CA LEU A 45 13.86 11.17 -14.76
C LEU A 45 14.89 11.83 -15.70
N ALA A 46 14.45 12.78 -16.54
CA ALA A 46 15.34 13.50 -17.44
C ALA A 46 16.41 14.32 -16.68
N GLU A 47 16.07 14.88 -15.52
CA GLU A 47 17.06 15.55 -14.66
C GLU A 47 18.01 14.56 -13.99
N LEU A 48 17.53 13.38 -13.58
CA LEU A 48 18.39 12.34 -13.00
C LEU A 48 19.35 11.76 -14.04
N ASP A 49 18.92 11.59 -15.30
CA ASP A 49 19.77 11.08 -16.39
C ASP A 49 20.91 12.06 -16.76
N LYS A 50 20.74 13.36 -16.48
CA LYS A 50 21.82 14.36 -16.63
C LYS A 50 22.90 14.20 -15.56
N LEU A 51 22.61 13.55 -14.45
CA LEU A 51 23.55 13.34 -13.36
C LEU A 51 24.30 12.02 -13.57
N SER A 52 25.63 12.06 -13.64
CA SER A 52 26.44 10.84 -13.70
C SER A 52 26.20 9.96 -12.46
N ALA A 53 25.91 8.67 -12.66
CA ALA A 53 25.68 7.71 -11.57
C ALA A 53 26.84 7.62 -10.56
N SER A 54 28.07 7.94 -10.98
CA SER A 54 29.28 7.94 -10.15
C SER A 54 29.44 9.18 -9.24
N SER A 55 28.63 10.22 -9.38
CA SER A 55 28.70 11.45 -8.57
C SER A 55 27.44 11.77 -7.77
N CYS A 56 26.37 10.98 -7.91
CA CYS A 56 25.06 11.34 -7.39
C CYS A 56 24.85 10.86 -5.95
N PHE A 57 25.21 11.71 -4.99
CA PHE A 57 24.85 11.57 -3.58
C PHE A 57 23.88 12.69 -3.17
N LYS A 58 22.65 12.34 -2.78
CA LYS A 58 21.67 13.33 -2.29
C LYS A 58 22.01 13.73 -0.86
N SER A 59 22.72 14.86 -0.71
CA SER A 59 23.00 15.43 0.60
C SER A 59 21.73 15.82 1.35
N SER A 60 21.77 15.79 2.68
CA SER A 60 20.64 16.26 3.52
C SER A 60 20.24 17.74 3.34
N SER A 61 21.12 18.61 2.81
CA SER A 61 20.79 19.99 2.45
C SER A 61 19.89 20.06 1.22
N SER A 62 19.99 19.07 0.34
CA SER A 62 19.18 18.93 -0.89
C SER A 62 17.93 18.08 -0.66
N LYS A 63 17.52 17.83 0.60
CA LYS A 63 16.39 16.94 0.90
C LYS A 63 15.07 17.41 0.30
N SER A 64 14.86 18.73 0.26
CA SER A 64 13.68 19.39 -0.30
C SER A 64 13.78 19.67 -1.80
N ASP A 65 14.85 19.20 -2.45
CA ASP A 65 14.99 19.33 -3.90
C ASP A 65 13.99 18.41 -4.62
N ARG A 66 13.15 19.02 -5.46
CA ARG A 66 12.10 18.35 -6.24
C ARG A 66 12.69 17.33 -7.22
N HIS A 67 13.81 17.64 -7.86
CA HIS A 67 14.40 16.78 -8.89
C HIS A 67 15.09 15.55 -8.29
N LEU A 68 15.40 15.59 -7.00
CA LEU A 68 15.97 14.46 -6.26
C LEU A 68 14.94 13.75 -5.38
N GLN A 69 13.64 14.00 -5.55
CA GLN A 69 12.59 13.46 -4.66
C GLN A 69 12.57 11.93 -4.56
N PHE A 70 12.98 11.22 -5.62
CA PHE A 70 13.05 9.75 -5.65
C PHE A 70 14.36 9.18 -5.10
N VAL A 71 15.38 10.02 -4.91
CA VAL A 71 16.70 9.61 -4.42
C VAL A 71 16.70 9.63 -2.89
N PRO A 72 17.17 8.56 -2.22
CA PRO A 72 17.23 8.54 -0.77
C PRO A 72 18.20 9.59 -0.24
N THR A 73 17.72 10.37 0.71
CA THR A 73 18.50 11.46 1.31
C THR A 73 19.58 10.88 2.23
N ASN A 74 20.84 11.28 2.05
CA ASN A 74 21.95 10.94 2.93
C ASN A 74 22.11 9.41 3.15
N LEU A 75 21.92 8.63 2.09
CA LEU A 75 22.07 7.17 2.12
C LEU A 75 23.55 6.80 2.30
N HIS A 76 23.85 6.01 3.33
CA HIS A 76 25.18 5.47 3.59
C HIS A 76 25.09 4.01 4.08
N SER A 77 26.15 3.23 3.81
CA SER A 77 26.42 1.97 4.51
C SER A 77 27.43 2.24 5.63
N GLN A 78 27.09 1.84 6.85
CA GLN A 78 27.95 1.90 8.04
C GLN A 78 28.38 0.47 8.35
N ARG A 79 29.66 0.16 8.15
CA ARG A 79 30.21 -1.19 8.26
C ARG A 79 31.28 -1.24 9.34
N MET A 80 31.19 -2.23 10.23
CA MET A 80 32.17 -2.49 11.28
C MET A 80 32.63 -3.93 11.18
N GLU A 81 33.90 -4.13 10.84
CA GLU A 81 34.56 -5.44 10.94
C GLU A 81 35.25 -5.54 12.30
N VAL A 82 35.01 -6.64 13.00
CA VAL A 82 35.67 -6.95 14.27
C VAL A 82 36.52 -8.21 14.07
N THR A 83 37.83 -8.04 14.16
CA THR A 83 38.81 -9.13 14.03
C THR A 83 39.44 -9.46 15.38
N ASP A 84 39.37 -10.72 15.77
CA ASP A 84 40.13 -11.30 16.88
C ASP A 84 41.35 -12.03 16.27
N PRO A 85 42.56 -11.94 16.84
CA PRO A 85 43.73 -12.71 16.40
C PRO A 85 43.48 -14.17 16.00
N ASP A 86 42.52 -14.83 16.66
CA ASP A 86 42.26 -16.26 16.47
C ASP A 86 41.04 -16.58 15.57
N CYS A 87 40.31 -15.56 15.07
CA CYS A 87 39.07 -15.76 14.31
C CYS A 87 39.03 -14.96 13.00
N SER A 88 38.31 -15.50 12.00
CA SER A 88 37.91 -14.71 10.83
C SER A 88 37.03 -13.53 11.27
N GLY A 89 37.29 -12.33 10.74
CA GLY A 89 36.57 -11.12 11.11
C GLY A 89 35.05 -11.23 10.96
N VAL A 90 34.31 -10.60 11.87
CA VAL A 90 32.84 -10.52 11.84
C VAL A 90 32.41 -9.15 11.36
N TRP A 91 31.56 -9.11 10.33
CA TRP A 91 31.01 -7.89 9.75
C TRP A 91 29.66 -7.52 10.37
N TYR A 92 29.51 -6.25 10.69
CA TYR A 92 28.25 -5.64 11.12
C TYR A 92 27.90 -4.46 10.22
N ASP A 93 26.84 -4.64 9.44
CA ASP A 93 26.34 -3.62 8.54
C ASP A 93 25.07 -2.95 9.10
N VAL A 94 24.97 -1.64 8.87
CA VAL A 94 23.76 -0.82 9.07
C VAL A 94 23.63 0.18 7.93
N ILE A 95 22.46 0.19 7.29
CA ILE A 95 22.17 1.20 6.26
C ILE A 95 21.50 2.41 6.90
N THR A 96 22.06 3.60 6.72
CA THR A 96 21.46 4.83 7.24
C THR A 96 20.91 5.69 6.12
N PHE A 97 19.71 6.23 6.28
CA PHE A 97 19.09 7.10 5.28
C PHE A 97 18.06 8.06 5.90
N GLY A 98 17.82 9.19 5.25
CA GLY A 98 16.86 10.19 5.68
C GLY A 98 15.42 9.68 5.54
N ALA A 99 14.50 10.23 6.32
CA ALA A 99 13.10 9.81 6.32
C ALA A 99 12.54 9.80 4.88
N PRO A 100 11.98 8.68 4.41
CA PRO A 100 11.38 8.59 3.08
C PRO A 100 10.05 9.32 3.10
N ALA A 101 10.09 10.61 2.74
CA ALA A 101 8.95 11.50 2.84
C ALA A 101 9.06 12.59 1.78
N ASP A 102 7.94 13.21 1.42
CA ASP A 102 7.95 14.31 0.45
C ASP A 102 8.35 15.63 1.11
N HIS A 103 9.66 15.78 1.36
CA HIS A 103 10.24 16.96 2.01
C HIS A 103 9.98 18.26 1.27
N HIS A 104 9.69 18.22 -0.04
CA HIS A 104 9.35 19.41 -0.82
C HIS A 104 8.03 20.03 -0.33
N GLN A 105 7.04 19.21 0.03
CA GLN A 105 5.71 19.71 0.42
C GLN A 105 5.67 20.36 1.82
N ALA A 106 6.77 20.24 2.59
CA ALA A 106 6.94 20.85 3.91
C ALA A 106 5.83 20.50 4.93
N PHE A 107 5.06 19.43 4.70
CA PHE A 107 4.06 18.85 5.62
C PHE A 107 3.03 19.84 6.20
N LYS A 108 2.77 20.98 5.54
CA LYS A 108 1.77 21.99 5.98
C LYS A 108 0.36 21.39 6.17
N HIS A 109 0.07 20.30 5.47
CA HIS A 109 -1.21 19.62 5.51
C HIS A 109 -1.15 18.24 6.18
N GLY A 110 -0.06 17.92 6.90
CA GLY A 110 0.21 16.59 7.43
C GLY A 110 0.94 15.70 6.42
N GLY A 111 1.28 14.50 6.84
CA GLY A 111 1.78 13.46 5.96
C GLY A 111 0.65 12.72 5.25
N LEU A 112 1.01 11.64 4.62
CA LEU A 112 0.21 11.02 3.60
C LEU A 112 -1.12 10.47 4.11
N THR A 113 -1.12 9.87 5.30
CA THR A 113 -2.35 9.39 5.97
C THR A 113 -3.35 10.52 6.17
N ARG A 114 -2.88 11.72 6.54
CA ARG A 114 -3.74 12.91 6.70
C ARG A 114 -4.19 13.47 5.36
N LEU A 115 -3.34 13.48 4.33
CA LEU A 115 -3.72 13.88 2.98
C LEU A 115 -4.82 12.98 2.40
N LEU A 116 -4.66 11.66 2.56
CA LEU A 116 -5.67 10.66 2.23
C LEU A 116 -7.00 10.91 2.94
N SER A 117 -6.95 11.12 4.26
CA SER A 117 -8.15 11.40 5.07
C SER A 117 -8.85 12.73 4.74
N LYS A 118 -8.14 13.67 4.11
CA LYS A 118 -8.67 14.97 3.68
C LYS A 118 -9.39 14.89 2.34
N HIS A 119 -8.87 14.10 1.40
CA HIS A 119 -9.58 13.77 0.15
C HIS A 119 -10.87 12.97 0.40
N THR A 120 -11.01 12.39 1.59
CA THR A 120 -12.23 11.73 2.05
C THR A 120 -13.15 12.63 2.90
N ASN A 121 -12.80 13.90 3.12
CA ASN A 121 -13.56 14.84 3.95
C ASN A 121 -14.37 15.83 3.06
N PRO A 122 -15.68 16.05 3.31
CA PRO A 122 -16.66 16.57 2.34
C PRO A 122 -16.64 18.09 2.14
N ARG A 123 -15.48 18.76 2.16
CA ARG A 123 -15.38 20.22 1.95
C ARG A 123 -15.04 20.65 0.52
N TYR A 124 -14.79 19.71 -0.39
CA TYR A 124 -14.85 19.95 -1.84
C TYR A 124 -16.24 19.59 -2.35
N HIS A 125 -17.25 20.45 -2.15
CA HIS A 125 -18.61 20.45 -2.73
C HIS A 125 -19.40 19.12 -2.96
N PHE A 126 -18.95 17.97 -2.47
CA PHE A 126 -19.68 16.72 -2.43
C PHE A 126 -20.43 16.65 -1.10
N ARG A 127 -21.73 16.98 -1.14
CA ARG A 127 -22.66 16.90 0.00
C ARG A 127 -23.23 15.47 0.14
N PRO A 128 -23.79 15.08 1.31
CA PRO A 128 -23.10 14.21 2.25
C PRO A 128 -23.91 12.96 2.65
N SER A 129 -23.22 11.85 2.88
CA SER A 129 -23.53 10.79 3.84
C SER A 129 -22.51 9.67 3.61
N ILE A 130 -22.26 8.86 4.64
CA ILE A 130 -21.23 7.80 4.74
C ILE A 130 -20.02 8.26 5.57
N GLN A 131 -20.17 8.00 6.87
CA GLN A 131 -19.08 7.87 7.84
C GLN A 131 -18.05 6.85 7.32
N HIS A 132 -16.76 7.14 7.48
CA HIS A 132 -15.62 6.27 7.15
C HIS A 132 -15.61 5.75 5.70
N SER A 133 -15.07 6.53 4.76
CA SER A 133 -14.70 6.01 3.44
C SER A 133 -13.61 4.94 3.59
N VAL A 134 -13.95 3.71 3.27
CA VAL A 134 -12.98 2.60 3.15
C VAL A 134 -12.01 2.95 2.01
N ILE A 135 -10.71 2.92 2.29
CA ILE A 135 -9.68 2.96 1.25
C ILE A 135 -9.59 1.55 0.68
N TYR A 136 -9.91 1.39 -0.60
CA TYR A 136 -9.83 0.09 -1.25
C TYR A 136 -8.39 -0.19 -1.68
N SER A 137 -7.91 -1.37 -1.30
CA SER A 137 -6.65 -1.92 -1.76
C SER A 137 -6.66 -2.14 -3.28
N GLN A 138 -5.46 -2.28 -3.86
CA GLN A 138 -5.32 -2.61 -5.27
C GLN A 138 -5.93 -3.99 -5.60
N ASP A 139 -5.91 -4.92 -4.65
CA ASP A 139 -6.53 -6.25 -4.78
C ASP A 139 -8.06 -6.17 -4.78
N GLU A 140 -8.64 -5.29 -3.98
CA GLU A 140 -10.08 -5.03 -4.06
C GLU A 140 -10.45 -4.35 -5.38
N SER A 141 -9.56 -3.51 -5.91
CA SER A 141 -9.73 -2.86 -7.21
C SER A 141 -9.57 -3.83 -8.40
N SER A 142 -8.71 -4.85 -8.31
CA SER A 142 -8.62 -5.91 -9.32
C SER A 142 -9.84 -6.82 -9.28
N ARG A 143 -10.26 -7.26 -8.08
CA ARG A 143 -11.50 -8.05 -7.90
C ARG A 143 -12.73 -7.29 -8.38
N ALA A 144 -12.83 -5.99 -8.12
CA ALA A 144 -13.92 -5.16 -8.62
C ALA A 144 -13.97 -5.12 -10.15
N ARG A 145 -12.82 -5.16 -10.84
CA ARG A 145 -12.76 -5.26 -12.31
C ARG A 145 -13.20 -6.62 -12.84
N GLU A 146 -12.76 -7.71 -12.22
CA GLU A 146 -13.23 -9.05 -12.57
C GLU A 146 -14.75 -9.17 -12.41
N LEU A 147 -15.28 -8.59 -11.33
CA LEU A 147 -16.72 -8.51 -11.09
C LEU A 147 -17.41 -7.61 -12.13
N LEU A 148 -16.83 -6.48 -12.54
CA LEU A 148 -17.38 -5.64 -13.62
C LEU A 148 -17.49 -6.41 -14.93
N ALA A 149 -16.46 -7.18 -15.30
CA ALA A 149 -16.47 -8.00 -16.50
C ALA A 149 -17.56 -9.08 -16.43
N SER A 150 -17.72 -9.72 -15.27
CA SER A 150 -18.76 -10.74 -15.04
C SER A 150 -20.17 -10.13 -15.07
N VAL A 151 -20.36 -8.98 -14.44
CA VAL A 151 -21.64 -8.24 -14.40
C VAL A 151 -22.04 -7.76 -15.80
N ALA A 152 -21.08 -7.40 -16.65
CA ALA A 152 -21.35 -7.01 -18.03
C ALA A 152 -21.92 -8.16 -18.89
N GLN A 153 -21.59 -9.41 -18.57
CA GLN A 153 -22.11 -10.60 -19.29
C GLN A 153 -23.47 -11.06 -18.76
N LEU A 154 -23.79 -10.77 -17.50
CA LEU A 154 -25.00 -11.24 -16.83
C LEU A 154 -26.29 -10.71 -17.48
N GLN A 155 -26.34 -9.42 -17.81
CA GLN A 155 -27.53 -8.82 -18.42
C GLN A 155 -27.84 -9.41 -19.81
N PRO A 156 -26.88 -9.48 -20.77
CA PRO A 156 -27.11 -10.16 -22.05
C PRO A 156 -27.56 -11.62 -21.92
N GLN A 157 -26.96 -12.39 -21.01
CA GLN A 157 -27.32 -13.79 -20.81
C GLN A 157 -28.75 -13.95 -20.30
N VAL A 158 -29.13 -13.21 -19.25
CA VAL A 158 -30.50 -13.28 -18.70
C VAL A 158 -31.52 -12.75 -19.71
N PHE A 159 -31.16 -11.75 -20.51
CA PHE A 159 -32.05 -11.22 -21.55
C PHE A 159 -32.21 -12.23 -22.70
N GLY A 160 -31.14 -12.92 -23.11
CA GLY A 160 -31.18 -13.99 -24.10
C GLY A 160 -32.03 -15.19 -23.64
N LEU A 161 -31.76 -15.71 -22.43
CA LEU A 161 -32.55 -16.82 -21.86
C LEU A 161 -34.03 -16.45 -21.69
N SER A 162 -34.33 -15.20 -21.36
CA SER A 162 -35.71 -14.74 -21.28
C SER A 162 -36.38 -14.56 -22.65
N GLU A 163 -35.64 -14.21 -23.71
CA GLU A 163 -36.16 -14.26 -25.09
C GLU A 163 -36.44 -15.69 -25.51
N GLU A 164 -35.52 -16.63 -25.25
CA GLU A 164 -35.72 -18.05 -25.55
C GLU A 164 -36.94 -18.62 -24.81
N LEU A 165 -37.11 -18.29 -23.54
CA LEU A 165 -38.29 -18.68 -22.75
C LEU A 165 -39.59 -18.14 -23.39
N LEU A 166 -39.58 -16.88 -23.83
CA LEU A 166 -40.74 -16.29 -24.53
C LEU A 166 -40.97 -16.94 -25.89
N ALA A 167 -39.91 -17.24 -26.65
CA ALA A 167 -39.99 -17.87 -27.97
C ALA A 167 -40.52 -19.31 -27.88
N VAL A 168 -40.01 -20.13 -26.97
CA VAL A 168 -40.50 -21.49 -26.72
C VAL A 168 -41.97 -21.47 -26.31
N SER A 169 -42.36 -20.50 -25.48
CA SER A 169 -43.75 -20.30 -25.11
C SER A 169 -44.62 -20.01 -26.35
N LEU A 170 -44.17 -19.13 -27.25
CA LEU A 170 -44.88 -18.80 -28.49
C LEU A 170 -44.94 -19.96 -29.50
N GLU A 171 -43.89 -20.77 -29.63
CA GLU A 171 -43.86 -21.96 -30.50
C GLU A 171 -44.81 -23.08 -30.03
N VAL A 172 -44.89 -23.30 -28.71
CA VAL A 172 -45.90 -24.19 -28.10
C VAL A 172 -47.33 -23.72 -28.47
N ASN A 173 -47.53 -22.42 -28.67
CA ASN A 173 -48.79 -21.85 -29.11
C ASN A 173 -49.05 -22.09 -30.61
N ALA A 174 -48.05 -21.92 -31.49
CA ALA A 174 -48.17 -22.17 -32.94
C ALA A 174 -48.45 -23.65 -33.28
N GLY A 175 -47.83 -24.58 -32.54
CA GLY A 175 -48.11 -26.02 -32.66
C GLY A 175 -49.52 -26.41 -32.19
N ARG A 176 -50.15 -25.62 -31.31
CA ARG A 176 -51.52 -25.84 -30.82
C ARG A 176 -52.58 -25.09 -31.64
N LEU A 177 -52.22 -23.99 -32.30
CA LEU A 177 -53.10 -23.18 -33.16
C LEU A 177 -53.45 -23.85 -34.50
N HIS A 178 -52.70 -24.86 -34.95
CA HIS A 178 -53.10 -25.70 -36.11
C HIS A 178 -54.33 -26.59 -35.85
N LYS A 179 -55.03 -26.44 -34.71
CA LYS A 179 -56.26 -27.19 -34.38
C LYS A 179 -57.50 -26.36 -34.08
N SER A 180 -57.53 -25.04 -34.29
CA SER A 180 -58.81 -24.32 -34.24
C SER A 180 -58.81 -23.00 -34.99
N ASP A 181 -59.60 -22.94 -36.06
CA ASP A 181 -60.18 -21.71 -36.59
C ASP A 181 -61.20 -21.15 -35.59
N ALA A 182 -61.06 -19.87 -35.21
CA ALA A 182 -62.13 -18.87 -35.28
C ALA A 182 -61.86 -17.60 -34.43
N ALA A 183 -62.17 -16.47 -35.08
CA ALA A 183 -62.63 -15.18 -34.57
C ALA A 183 -61.70 -14.30 -33.71
N PHE A 184 -61.28 -13.22 -34.38
CA PHE A 184 -60.58 -12.04 -33.87
C PHE A 184 -61.56 -11.10 -33.16
N PHE A 185 -61.25 -10.64 -31.94
CA PHE A 185 -61.86 -9.46 -31.31
C PHE A 185 -60.77 -8.65 -30.56
N PRO A 186 -60.85 -7.31 -30.54
CA PRO A 186 -59.78 -6.46 -30.01
C PRO A 186 -59.84 -6.37 -28.46
N PRO A 187 -58.72 -6.08 -27.77
CA PRO A 187 -58.69 -6.04 -26.31
C PRO A 187 -59.15 -4.69 -25.75
N ASP A 188 -59.83 -4.76 -24.61
CA ASP A 188 -60.41 -3.64 -23.85
C ASP A 188 -59.36 -3.03 -22.87
N PRO A 189 -59.14 -1.70 -22.81
CA PRO A 189 -57.91 -1.11 -22.21
C PRO A 189 -57.86 -1.02 -20.67
N SER A 190 -58.72 -1.70 -19.91
CA SER A 190 -58.97 -1.33 -18.50
C SER A 190 -58.28 -2.21 -17.42
N VAL A 191 -57.54 -3.24 -17.80
CA VAL A 191 -56.99 -4.22 -16.82
C VAL A 191 -55.70 -3.76 -16.12
N CYS A 192 -55.03 -2.72 -16.61
CA CYS A 192 -53.71 -2.31 -16.08
C CYS A 192 -53.76 -1.48 -14.77
N SER A 193 -54.93 -1.21 -14.19
CA SER A 193 -55.06 -0.22 -13.09
C SER A 193 -55.31 -0.79 -11.69
N ARG A 194 -55.41 -2.13 -11.52
CA ARG A 194 -55.76 -2.74 -10.21
C ARG A 194 -54.62 -3.41 -9.45
N ALA A 195 -53.44 -3.61 -10.04
CA ALA A 195 -52.29 -4.22 -9.35
C ALA A 195 -51.47 -3.24 -8.49
N GLN A 196 -51.70 -1.92 -8.62
CA GLN A 196 -50.88 -0.88 -7.97
C GLN A 196 -51.39 -0.37 -6.61
N ARG A 197 -52.51 -0.87 -6.07
CA ARG A 197 -53.12 -0.32 -4.83
C ARG A 197 -52.96 -1.15 -3.55
N ARG A 198 -52.09 -2.16 -3.51
CA ARG A 198 -51.80 -2.90 -2.26
C ARG A 198 -50.30 -2.99 -1.98
N ALA A 199 -49.64 -1.85 -1.88
CA ALA A 199 -48.32 -1.71 -1.27
C ALA A 199 -48.09 -0.25 -0.86
N GLY A 200 -48.83 0.20 0.15
CA GLY A 200 -48.73 1.57 0.66
C GLY A 200 -48.77 1.56 2.18
N GLU A 201 -47.63 1.36 2.80
CA GLU A 201 -47.39 1.83 4.18
C GLU A 201 -45.98 2.44 4.21
N GLU A 202 -45.95 3.77 4.12
CA GLU A 202 -44.75 4.59 4.10
C GLU A 202 -44.14 4.75 5.50
N ARG A 203 -42.81 4.64 5.59
CA ARG A 203 -41.97 5.26 6.64
C ARG A 203 -40.72 5.86 5.99
N PRO A 204 -40.13 6.92 6.58
CA PRO A 204 -39.54 8.00 5.83
C PRO A 204 -38.12 7.70 5.31
N VAL A 205 -37.90 8.19 4.08
CA VAL A 205 -36.64 8.59 3.42
C VAL A 205 -35.35 8.12 4.11
N GLY A 206 -34.83 7.00 3.63
CA GLY A 206 -33.48 6.51 3.93
C GLY A 206 -33.02 5.56 2.82
N HIS A 207 -31.81 5.79 2.31
CA HIS A 207 -31.18 5.16 1.14
C HIS A 207 -31.57 3.68 0.85
N PRO A 208 -31.79 3.30 -0.42
CA PRO A 208 -32.07 1.92 -0.79
C PRO A 208 -30.85 1.03 -0.52
N ARG A 209 -30.96 0.10 0.44
CA ARG A 209 -29.93 -0.91 0.73
C ARG A 209 -29.78 -1.87 -0.47
N PRO A 210 -28.54 -2.28 -0.84
CA PRO A 210 -28.27 -3.20 -1.96
C PRO A 210 -29.04 -4.52 -1.86
N ASP A 211 -29.33 -5.00 -0.64
CA ASP A 211 -30.10 -6.23 -0.38
C ASP A 211 -31.49 -6.23 -1.01
N ARG A 212 -32.12 -5.06 -1.16
CA ARG A 212 -33.49 -4.96 -1.71
C ARG A 212 -33.54 -5.23 -3.21
N VAL A 213 -32.48 -4.91 -3.95
CA VAL A 213 -32.45 -4.99 -5.42
C VAL A 213 -32.25 -6.44 -5.85
N TRP A 214 -31.30 -7.13 -5.24
CA TRP A 214 -31.10 -8.56 -5.46
C TRP A 214 -32.27 -9.39 -4.92
N ALA A 215 -32.92 -8.97 -3.83
CA ALA A 215 -34.16 -9.59 -3.38
C ALA A 215 -35.30 -9.45 -4.40
N ASN A 216 -35.39 -8.35 -5.14
CA ASN A 216 -36.38 -8.18 -6.21
C ASN A 216 -36.11 -9.10 -7.40
N VAL A 217 -34.84 -9.27 -7.80
CA VAL A 217 -34.45 -10.27 -8.82
C VAL A 217 -34.86 -11.68 -8.39
N ALA A 218 -34.55 -12.06 -7.14
CA ALA A 218 -34.91 -13.38 -6.59
C ALA A 218 -36.44 -13.59 -6.54
N LYS A 219 -37.20 -12.58 -6.12
CA LYS A 219 -38.67 -12.63 -6.12
C LYS A 219 -39.23 -12.79 -7.54
N SER A 220 -38.68 -12.06 -8.51
CA SER A 220 -39.13 -12.14 -9.90
C SER A 220 -38.84 -13.51 -10.52
N LEU A 221 -37.67 -14.10 -10.21
CA LEU A 221 -37.34 -15.48 -10.61
C LEU A 221 -38.29 -16.49 -9.99
N ASN A 222 -38.56 -16.39 -8.68
CA ASN A 222 -39.49 -17.28 -7.99
C ASN A 222 -40.91 -17.22 -8.57
N CYS A 223 -41.39 -16.04 -8.97
CA CYS A 223 -42.68 -15.89 -9.64
C CYS A 223 -42.71 -16.57 -11.01
N ILE A 224 -41.61 -16.51 -11.78
CA ILE A 224 -41.51 -17.20 -13.08
C ILE A 224 -41.47 -18.72 -12.87
N ILE A 225 -40.66 -19.21 -11.94
CA ILE A 225 -40.56 -20.64 -11.61
C ILE A 225 -41.94 -21.18 -11.19
N ALA A 226 -42.62 -20.50 -10.26
CA ALA A 226 -43.96 -20.89 -9.82
C ALA A 226 -45.01 -20.86 -10.94
N MET A 227 -44.83 -20.03 -11.97
CA MET A 227 -45.71 -20.01 -13.14
C MET A 227 -45.41 -21.17 -14.10
N VAL A 228 -44.13 -21.45 -14.34
CA VAL A 228 -43.68 -22.57 -15.18
C VAL A 228 -44.07 -23.92 -14.55
N ASP A 229 -43.89 -24.09 -13.24
CA ASP A 229 -44.30 -25.30 -12.52
C ASP A 229 -45.81 -25.57 -12.60
N ARG A 230 -46.63 -24.50 -12.72
CA ARG A 230 -48.09 -24.63 -12.93
C ARG A 230 -48.45 -25.02 -14.36
N LEU A 231 -47.60 -24.71 -15.33
CA LEU A 231 -47.78 -25.08 -16.74
C LEU A 231 -47.30 -26.51 -17.03
N ASP A 232 -46.33 -27.00 -16.27
CA ASP A 232 -45.73 -28.34 -16.43
C ASP A 232 -46.52 -29.45 -15.70
N CYS A 233 -47.57 -29.10 -14.94
CA CYS A 233 -48.42 -30.05 -14.24
C CYS A 233 -49.49 -30.64 -15.20
N PRO A 234 -49.45 -31.94 -15.54
CA PRO A 234 -50.51 -32.57 -16.30
C PRO A 234 -51.76 -32.60 -15.42
N GLN A 235 -52.88 -32.03 -15.89
CA GLN A 235 -54.16 -32.33 -15.25
C GLN A 235 -54.45 -33.82 -15.45
N GLU A 236 -54.18 -34.64 -14.43
CA GLU A 236 -54.75 -35.97 -14.32
C GLU A 236 -56.27 -35.81 -14.23
N VAL A 237 -56.92 -36.18 -15.34
CA VAL A 237 -58.37 -36.28 -15.46
C VAL A 237 -58.85 -37.30 -14.42
N THR A 238 -59.57 -36.83 -13.40
CA THR A 238 -60.36 -37.73 -12.55
C THR A 238 -61.83 -37.29 -12.56
N SER A 239 -62.63 -38.12 -13.22
CA SER A 239 -64.10 -38.28 -13.19
C SER A 239 -65.02 -37.15 -13.72
N PRO A 240 -66.02 -37.49 -14.57
CA PRO A 240 -67.05 -36.57 -15.03
C PRO A 240 -68.24 -36.61 -14.08
N GLU A 241 -68.73 -35.45 -13.61
CA GLU A 241 -70.16 -35.25 -13.37
C GLU A 241 -70.50 -33.77 -13.14
N LEU A 242 -71.60 -33.36 -13.78
CA LEU A 242 -72.32 -32.08 -13.72
C LEU A 242 -71.77 -30.92 -14.56
N LEU A 243 -72.21 -30.93 -15.82
CA LEU A 243 -72.35 -29.74 -16.68
C LEU A 243 -73.39 -28.80 -16.08
N ASP A 244 -72.99 -27.55 -15.78
CA ASP A 244 -73.74 -26.41 -16.30
C ASP A 244 -72.89 -25.14 -16.44
N SER A 245 -72.94 -24.56 -17.64
CA SER A 245 -72.68 -23.15 -17.98
C SER A 245 -71.37 -22.47 -17.51
N CYS A 246 -70.35 -22.44 -18.38
CA CYS A 246 -69.88 -21.22 -19.07
C CYS A 246 -68.51 -21.46 -19.74
N CYS A 247 -68.39 -21.08 -21.02
CA CYS A 247 -67.31 -21.37 -21.96
C CYS A 247 -65.95 -20.69 -21.65
N CYS A 248 -65.24 -21.07 -20.58
CA CYS A 248 -63.96 -20.42 -20.23
C CYS A 248 -62.73 -21.35 -20.15
N THR A 249 -62.89 -22.68 -20.15
CA THR A 249 -61.76 -23.60 -19.88
C THR A 249 -60.76 -23.76 -21.02
N LYS A 250 -61.12 -23.44 -22.27
CA LYS A 250 -60.18 -23.45 -23.41
C LYS A 250 -59.45 -22.12 -23.64
N ILE A 251 -59.89 -21.04 -22.99
CA ILE A 251 -59.28 -19.70 -23.07
C ILE A 251 -58.22 -19.50 -21.96
N GLY A 252 -58.33 -20.24 -20.85
CA GLY A 252 -57.39 -20.15 -19.72
C GLY A 252 -55.92 -20.38 -20.09
N HIS A 253 -55.63 -21.36 -20.95
CA HIS A 253 -54.26 -21.65 -21.38
C HIS A 253 -53.63 -20.58 -22.30
N LEU A 254 -54.44 -19.77 -23.00
CA LEU A 254 -53.95 -18.61 -23.75
C LEU A 254 -53.64 -17.44 -22.80
N CYS A 255 -54.43 -17.28 -21.72
CA CYS A 255 -54.22 -16.26 -20.68
C CYS A 255 -53.00 -16.52 -19.78
N ASP A 256 -52.61 -17.78 -19.57
CA ASP A 256 -51.46 -18.12 -18.72
C ASP A 256 -50.12 -17.73 -19.36
N LEU A 257 -50.04 -17.69 -20.69
CA LEU A 257 -48.86 -17.23 -21.42
C LEU A 257 -48.77 -15.69 -21.49
N GLU A 258 -49.91 -15.00 -21.61
CA GLU A 258 -49.97 -13.53 -21.51
C GLU A 258 -49.53 -13.02 -20.14
N GLN A 259 -49.63 -13.85 -19.09
CA GLN A 259 -49.15 -13.54 -17.74
C GLN A 259 -47.64 -13.74 -17.56
N LEU A 260 -46.98 -14.54 -18.43
CA LEU A 260 -45.54 -14.75 -18.39
C LEU A 260 -44.76 -13.53 -18.88
N LEU A 261 -45.26 -12.84 -19.91
CA LEU A 261 -44.61 -11.66 -20.49
C LEU A 261 -44.37 -10.54 -19.45
N PRO A 262 -45.36 -10.09 -18.64
CA PRO A 262 -45.13 -9.14 -17.56
C PRO A 262 -44.10 -9.58 -16.52
N LEU A 263 -44.05 -10.88 -16.19
CA LEU A 263 -43.08 -11.43 -15.24
C LEU A 263 -41.66 -11.42 -15.80
N VAL A 264 -41.51 -11.77 -17.07
CA VAL A 264 -40.23 -11.70 -17.80
C VAL A 264 -39.75 -10.26 -17.95
N LEU A 265 -40.64 -9.33 -18.30
CA LEU A 265 -40.32 -7.90 -18.37
C LEU A 265 -39.90 -7.35 -16.99
N THR A 266 -40.62 -7.75 -15.93
CA THR A 266 -40.27 -7.39 -14.54
C THR A 266 -38.90 -7.95 -14.14
N LEU A 267 -38.58 -9.20 -14.52
CA LEU A 267 -37.26 -9.79 -14.28
C LEU A 267 -36.18 -8.98 -14.99
N ARG A 268 -36.40 -8.63 -16.26
CA ARG A 268 -35.45 -7.84 -17.05
C ARG A 268 -35.19 -6.48 -16.43
N ASP A 269 -36.22 -5.80 -15.95
CA ASP A 269 -36.07 -4.51 -15.29
C ASP A 269 -35.37 -4.63 -13.93
N CYS A 270 -35.69 -5.65 -13.13
CA CYS A 270 -35.00 -5.93 -11.86
C CYS A 270 -33.51 -6.25 -12.09
N VAL A 271 -33.19 -7.06 -13.10
CA VAL A 271 -31.81 -7.41 -13.47
C VAL A 271 -31.06 -6.20 -14.02
N ARG A 272 -31.70 -5.37 -14.86
CA ARG A 272 -31.13 -4.11 -15.34
C ARG A 272 -30.79 -3.19 -14.17
N GLU A 273 -31.68 -3.04 -13.19
CA GLU A 273 -31.44 -2.22 -11.99
C GLU A 273 -30.28 -2.79 -11.14
N ALA A 274 -30.26 -4.11 -10.92
CA ALA A 274 -29.20 -4.79 -10.18
C ALA A 274 -27.83 -4.63 -10.83
N VAL A 275 -27.76 -4.86 -12.14
CA VAL A 275 -26.53 -4.72 -12.95
C VAL A 275 -26.06 -3.27 -12.97
N THR A 276 -26.98 -2.30 -13.10
CA THR A 276 -26.62 -0.87 -13.08
C THR A 276 -26.02 -0.46 -11.73
N LYS A 277 -26.61 -0.93 -10.61
CA LYS A 277 -26.10 -0.66 -9.26
C LYS A 277 -24.78 -1.37 -8.98
N ALA A 278 -24.63 -2.62 -9.39
CA ALA A 278 -23.39 -3.37 -9.27
C ALA A 278 -22.27 -2.70 -10.08
N ARG A 279 -22.57 -2.29 -11.32
CA ARG A 279 -21.63 -1.54 -12.17
C ARG A 279 -21.18 -0.25 -11.52
N ALA A 280 -22.12 0.58 -11.04
CA ALA A 280 -21.79 1.83 -10.36
C ALA A 280 -20.92 1.62 -9.10
N ALA A 281 -21.25 0.62 -8.28
CA ALA A 281 -20.48 0.30 -7.07
C ALA A 281 -19.07 -0.19 -7.38
N MET A 282 -18.90 -1.08 -8.37
CA MET A 282 -17.57 -1.56 -8.74
C MET A 282 -16.75 -0.47 -9.45
N THR A 283 -17.36 0.35 -10.31
CA THR A 283 -16.71 1.53 -10.91
C THR A 283 -16.21 2.49 -9.83
N PHE A 284 -16.99 2.72 -8.77
CA PHE A 284 -16.55 3.52 -7.63
C PHE A 284 -15.31 2.95 -6.96
N VAL A 285 -15.30 1.64 -6.66
CA VAL A 285 -14.13 0.95 -6.07
C VAL A 285 -12.89 1.13 -6.94
N VAL A 286 -13.02 0.94 -8.26
CA VAL A 286 -11.89 1.07 -9.20
C VAL A 286 -11.39 2.51 -9.27
N LEU A 287 -12.27 3.50 -9.40
CA LEU A 287 -11.88 4.91 -9.48
C LEU A 287 -11.29 5.42 -8.15
N GLN A 288 -11.84 4.99 -7.01
CA GLN A 288 -11.33 5.36 -5.70
C GLN A 288 -9.97 4.67 -5.40
N GLY A 289 -9.79 3.41 -5.82
CA GLY A 289 -8.51 2.73 -5.80
C GLY A 289 -7.46 3.44 -6.68
N ALA A 290 -7.84 3.88 -7.88
CA ALA A 290 -6.97 4.65 -8.77
C ALA A 290 -6.54 6.00 -8.18
N LEU A 291 -7.43 6.68 -7.45
CA LEU A 291 -7.14 7.87 -6.66
C LEU A 291 -6.19 7.56 -5.50
N SER A 292 -6.40 6.47 -4.77
CA SER A 292 -5.49 6.07 -3.70
C SER A 292 -4.12 5.65 -4.23
N ALA A 293 -4.03 5.10 -5.45
CA ALA A 293 -2.79 4.73 -6.10
C ALA A 293 -2.00 5.93 -6.67
N THR A 294 -2.53 7.16 -6.60
CA THR A 294 -1.81 8.41 -6.99
C THR A 294 -0.72 8.82 -6.02
N ILE A 295 -0.69 8.16 -4.88
CA ILE A 295 -0.05 8.66 -3.69
C ILE A 295 1.44 8.33 -3.66
N THR A 296 2.20 9.29 -3.13
CA THR A 296 3.62 9.59 -3.32
C THR A 296 4.57 8.37 -3.44
N PHE A 297 4.71 7.84 -4.65
CA PHE A 297 5.75 6.87 -5.05
C PHE A 297 7.18 7.30 -4.70
N ALA A 298 7.43 8.60 -4.47
CA ALA A 298 8.73 9.12 -4.09
C ALA A 298 9.22 8.55 -2.75
N SER A 299 8.36 8.53 -1.72
CA SER A 299 8.68 7.99 -0.40
C SER A 299 8.97 6.49 -0.49
N CYS A 300 8.10 5.73 -1.17
CA CYS A 300 8.29 4.30 -1.40
C CYS A 300 9.58 4.01 -2.19
N SER A 301 9.90 4.79 -3.22
CA SER A 301 11.12 4.62 -4.03
C SER A 301 12.39 4.87 -3.22
N SER A 302 12.42 5.94 -2.43
CA SER A 302 13.53 6.27 -1.53
C SER A 302 13.78 5.12 -0.55
N GLN A 303 12.72 4.59 0.06
CA GLN A 303 12.84 3.48 1.00
C GLN A 303 13.25 2.18 0.31
N LEU A 304 12.64 1.86 -0.84
CA LEU A 304 12.99 0.68 -1.64
C LEU A 304 14.47 0.71 -2.03
N SER A 305 14.99 1.87 -2.45
CA SER A 305 16.40 2.03 -2.81
C SER A 305 17.34 1.69 -1.65
N ALA A 306 17.01 2.14 -0.42
CA ALA A 306 17.78 1.81 0.77
C ALA A 306 17.70 0.31 1.12
N VAL A 307 16.53 -0.32 0.94
CA VAL A 307 16.32 -1.76 1.19
C VAL A 307 17.04 -2.60 0.15
N VAL A 308 16.96 -2.25 -1.13
CA VAL A 308 17.70 -2.90 -2.23
C VAL A 308 19.20 -2.83 -1.95
N PHE A 309 19.71 -1.66 -1.56
CA PHE A 309 21.12 -1.50 -1.23
C PHE A 309 21.55 -2.37 -0.04
N GLY A 310 20.75 -2.41 1.03
CA GLY A 310 21.00 -3.28 2.18
C GLY A 310 20.90 -4.77 1.85
N PHE A 311 19.92 -5.17 1.04
CA PHE A 311 19.76 -6.55 0.58
C PHE A 311 20.95 -6.97 -0.29
N MET A 312 21.40 -6.13 -1.22
CA MET A 312 22.56 -6.42 -2.05
C MET A 312 23.80 -6.64 -1.19
N LEU A 313 24.08 -5.77 -0.20
CA LEU A 313 25.20 -5.96 0.70
C LEU A 313 25.10 -7.27 1.49
N LYS A 314 23.93 -7.52 2.11
CA LYS A 314 23.70 -8.75 2.90
C LYS A 314 23.82 -10.01 2.05
N LEU A 315 23.31 -9.98 0.81
CA LEU A 315 23.43 -11.06 -0.15
C LEU A 315 24.90 -11.32 -0.44
N HIS A 316 25.66 -10.33 -0.90
CA HIS A 316 27.08 -10.50 -1.25
C HIS A 316 27.93 -11.05 -0.10
N GLU A 317 27.66 -10.65 1.14
CA GLU A 317 28.35 -11.19 2.32
C GLU A 317 27.96 -12.64 2.64
N SER A 318 26.69 -13.00 2.43
CA SER A 318 26.10 -14.24 2.92
C SER A 318 25.91 -15.30 1.81
N LEU A 319 26.42 -15.07 0.60
CA LEU A 319 26.32 -16.01 -0.54
C LEU A 319 27.00 -17.37 -0.28
N LYS A 320 27.91 -17.44 0.69
CA LYS A 320 28.58 -18.68 1.09
C LYS A 320 27.84 -19.45 2.19
N ASP A 321 26.84 -18.84 2.82
CA ASP A 321 26.08 -19.46 3.90
C ASP A 321 24.88 -20.24 3.34
N PRO A 322 24.90 -21.59 3.37
CA PRO A 322 23.82 -22.39 2.85
C PRO A 322 22.51 -22.22 3.63
N GLN A 323 22.57 -21.90 4.93
CA GLN A 323 21.39 -21.68 5.75
C GLN A 323 20.69 -20.38 5.36
N PHE A 324 21.47 -19.33 5.07
CA PHE A 324 20.93 -18.07 4.56
C PHE A 324 20.25 -18.24 3.19
N LEU A 325 20.87 -18.97 2.25
CA LEU A 325 20.27 -19.22 0.93
C LEU A 325 18.98 -20.05 1.02
N LEU A 326 18.94 -20.99 1.98
CA LEU A 326 17.73 -21.75 2.30
C LEU A 326 16.63 -20.85 2.87
N GLN A 327 16.98 -19.94 3.79
CA GLN A 327 16.08 -18.92 4.33
C GLN A 327 15.46 -18.03 3.24
N LEU A 328 16.26 -17.55 2.30
CA LEU A 328 15.78 -16.64 1.24
C LEU A 328 14.64 -17.22 0.41
N HIS A 329 14.72 -18.48 -0.02
CA HIS A 329 13.67 -19.08 -0.85
C HIS A 329 12.54 -19.73 -0.04
N SER A 330 12.82 -20.22 1.17
CA SER A 330 11.81 -20.90 2.00
C SER A 330 10.92 -19.95 2.78
N VAL A 331 11.47 -18.82 3.24
CA VAL A 331 10.79 -17.86 4.13
C VAL A 331 10.78 -16.47 3.51
N GLY A 332 11.94 -15.99 3.06
CA GLY A 332 12.17 -14.62 2.60
C GLY A 332 13.22 -13.90 3.44
N ILE A 333 13.20 -12.57 3.42
CA ILE A 333 14.14 -11.72 4.14
C ILE A 333 13.40 -10.72 5.04
N LEU A 334 13.80 -10.66 6.32
CA LEU A 334 13.36 -9.63 7.24
C LEU A 334 14.12 -8.33 6.99
N VAL A 335 13.40 -7.22 6.95
CA VAL A 335 13.96 -5.87 6.88
C VAL A 335 13.49 -5.09 8.10
N GLN A 336 14.40 -4.78 9.01
CA GLN A 336 14.09 -3.98 10.20
C GLN A 336 14.52 -2.54 10.01
N LEU A 337 13.54 -1.65 10.02
CA LEU A 337 13.73 -0.21 9.98
C LEU A 337 13.61 0.37 11.39
N GLU A 338 14.65 1.08 11.80
CA GLU A 338 14.63 1.89 13.02
C GLU A 338 14.30 3.34 12.67
N GLY A 339 13.20 3.85 13.21
CA GLY A 339 12.75 5.23 13.05
C GLY A 339 13.10 6.07 14.27
N LEU A 340 13.70 7.23 14.05
CA LEU A 340 14.06 8.19 15.12
C LEU A 340 13.23 9.48 15.04
N LEU A 341 12.08 9.44 14.37
CA LEU A 341 11.21 10.60 14.13
C LEU A 341 10.35 10.92 15.34
N SER A 342 10.19 12.21 15.65
CA SER A 342 9.25 12.62 16.69
C SER A 342 7.80 12.55 16.20
N THR A 343 6.87 12.21 17.09
CA THR A 343 5.42 12.23 16.81
C THR A 343 4.81 13.63 16.88
N TYR A 344 5.58 14.66 16.49
CA TYR A 344 5.16 16.06 16.58
C TYR A 344 5.62 16.86 15.36
N GLY A 345 4.82 17.87 14.98
CA GLY A 345 5.11 18.79 13.88
C GLY A 345 5.28 18.07 12.54
N ASP A 346 6.23 18.53 11.74
CA ASP A 346 6.51 17.96 10.41
C ASP A 346 6.99 16.51 10.47
N GLU A 347 7.71 16.11 11.53
CA GLU A 347 8.22 14.73 11.66
C GLU A 347 7.10 13.71 11.86
N LEU A 348 5.94 14.14 12.39
CA LEU A 348 4.74 13.29 12.41
C LEU A 348 4.25 13.00 10.99
N GLY A 349 4.29 14.00 10.10
CA GLY A 349 3.96 13.80 8.69
C GLY A 349 4.94 12.87 7.98
N MET A 350 6.24 13.01 8.29
CA MET A 350 7.26 12.09 7.78
C MET A 350 7.05 10.66 8.28
N LEU A 351 6.58 10.47 9.52
CA LEU A 351 6.29 9.16 10.08
C LEU A 351 5.08 8.51 9.40
N GLU A 352 4.04 9.28 9.09
CA GLU A 352 2.88 8.82 8.30
C GLU A 352 3.30 8.36 6.89
N ASP A 353 4.15 9.13 6.20
CA ASP A 353 4.71 8.74 4.89
C ASP A 353 5.55 7.46 4.97
N MET A 354 6.35 7.33 6.03
CA MET A 354 7.21 6.17 6.26
C MET A 354 6.40 4.92 6.61
N GLU A 355 5.33 5.03 7.40
CA GLU A 355 4.41 3.92 7.70
C GLU A 355 3.80 3.34 6.42
N GLN A 356 3.32 4.21 5.53
CA GLN A 356 2.77 3.78 4.25
C GLN A 356 3.85 3.12 3.38
N SER A 357 5.03 3.73 3.31
CA SER A 357 6.14 3.19 2.53
C SER A 357 6.58 1.79 3.01
N VAL A 358 6.58 1.53 4.33
CA VAL A 358 6.83 0.18 4.90
C VAL A 358 5.72 -0.80 4.53
N THR A 359 4.47 -0.35 4.46
CA THR A 359 3.35 -1.18 4.04
C THR A 359 3.46 -1.55 2.56
N ASP A 360 3.85 -0.61 1.71
CA ASP A 360 4.06 -0.84 0.27
C ASP A 360 5.20 -1.83 0.00
N LEU A 361 6.27 -1.79 0.82
CA LEU A 361 7.38 -2.76 0.72
C LEU A 361 6.96 -4.22 0.95
N ARG A 362 5.82 -4.48 1.60
CA ARG A 362 5.33 -5.87 1.76
C ARG A 362 4.92 -6.50 0.45
N GLY A 363 4.55 -5.68 -0.55
CA GLY A 363 4.29 -6.12 -1.90
C GLY A 363 5.55 -6.22 -2.76
N ALA A 364 6.74 -5.94 -2.21
CA ALA A 364 8.01 -6.08 -2.90
C ALA A 364 8.60 -7.48 -2.72
N ALA A 365 9.30 -7.94 -3.76
CA ALA A 365 10.02 -9.20 -3.74
C ALA A 365 11.34 -9.03 -4.49
N PHE A 366 12.33 -9.85 -4.14
CA PHE A 366 13.57 -9.95 -4.89
C PHE A 366 13.56 -11.20 -5.75
N THR A 367 14.23 -11.13 -6.89
CA THR A 367 14.64 -12.32 -7.64
C THR A 367 16.10 -12.17 -8.02
N VAL A 368 16.85 -13.26 -7.99
CA VAL A 368 18.25 -13.25 -8.36
C VAL A 368 18.37 -13.65 -9.82
N THR A 369 19.11 -12.87 -10.60
CA THR A 369 19.30 -13.12 -12.03
C THR A 369 20.78 -13.21 -12.38
N GLN A 370 21.12 -13.86 -13.48
CA GLN A 370 22.49 -13.86 -13.99
C GLN A 370 22.78 -12.56 -14.74
N ALA A 371 23.86 -11.87 -14.38
CA ALA A 371 24.35 -10.70 -15.11
C ALA A 371 24.90 -11.10 -16.48
N LYS A 372 24.74 -10.22 -17.49
CA LYS A 372 25.28 -10.44 -18.83
C LYS A 372 26.79 -10.39 -18.85
N THR A 373 27.36 -9.40 -18.17
CA THR A 373 28.81 -9.22 -18.02
C THR A 373 29.16 -8.88 -16.57
N GLN A 374 30.46 -8.79 -16.26
CA GLN A 374 30.94 -8.31 -14.97
C GLN A 374 31.05 -6.77 -14.90
N GLN A 375 30.56 -6.04 -15.91
CA GLN A 375 30.57 -4.58 -15.88
C GLN A 375 29.61 -4.06 -14.80
N PRO A 376 29.94 -2.96 -14.09
CA PRO A 376 29.10 -2.42 -13.02
C PRO A 376 27.67 -2.09 -13.45
N GLU A 377 27.47 -1.69 -14.70
CA GLU A 377 26.17 -1.37 -15.29
C GLU A 377 25.24 -2.58 -15.43
N ASP A 378 25.79 -3.76 -15.72
CA ASP A 378 25.04 -5.03 -15.79
C ASP A 378 24.76 -5.63 -14.42
N LEU A 379 25.39 -5.10 -13.36
CA LEU A 379 25.22 -5.50 -11.97
C LEU A 379 24.22 -4.62 -11.21
N LEU A 380 23.60 -3.64 -11.88
CA LEU A 380 22.61 -2.78 -11.25
C LEU A 380 21.26 -3.48 -11.11
N PRO A 381 20.61 -3.35 -9.94
CA PRO A 381 19.28 -3.92 -9.74
C PRO A 381 18.25 -3.23 -10.64
N THR A 382 17.32 -4.00 -11.19
CA THR A 382 16.25 -3.46 -12.04
C THR A 382 14.88 -3.83 -11.49
N ILE A 383 13.90 -2.96 -11.69
CA ILE A 383 12.51 -3.19 -11.24
C ILE A 383 11.70 -3.71 -12.43
N ARG A 384 11.08 -4.88 -12.29
CA ARG A 384 10.21 -5.49 -13.31
C ARG A 384 8.79 -5.69 -12.82
N GLY A 385 7.87 -5.75 -13.79
CA GLY A 385 6.48 -6.15 -13.59
C GLY A 385 5.54 -5.04 -13.09
N THR A 386 4.36 -5.46 -12.63
CA THR A 386 3.33 -4.62 -12.01
C THR A 386 3.49 -4.53 -10.48
N TRP A 387 4.12 -5.54 -9.89
CA TRP A 387 4.49 -5.67 -8.48
C TRP A 387 5.94 -5.18 -8.29
N PHE A 388 6.34 -4.72 -7.11
CA PHE A 388 7.70 -4.22 -6.85
C PHE A 388 8.73 -5.38 -6.82
N VAL A 389 8.85 -6.11 -7.92
CA VAL A 389 9.83 -7.20 -8.07
C VAL A 389 11.14 -6.59 -8.54
N VAL A 390 12.17 -6.72 -7.71
CA VAL A 390 13.52 -6.24 -7.99
C VAL A 390 14.38 -7.41 -8.42
N GLU A 391 14.84 -7.37 -9.67
CA GLU A 391 15.85 -8.28 -10.19
C GLU A 391 17.22 -7.82 -9.71
N VAL A 392 17.92 -8.69 -8.99
CA VAL A 392 19.27 -8.46 -8.48
C VAL A 392 20.24 -9.32 -9.30
N PRO A 393 20.97 -8.72 -10.25
CA PRO A 393 21.92 -9.45 -11.06
C PRO A 393 23.18 -9.82 -10.26
N LEU A 394 23.63 -11.07 -10.42
CA LEU A 394 24.89 -11.56 -9.87
C LEU A 394 25.86 -11.96 -11.00
N PRO A 395 27.18 -11.84 -10.78
CA PRO A 395 28.18 -12.34 -11.72
C PRO A 395 27.96 -13.83 -12.05
N PRO A 396 28.25 -14.27 -13.29
CA PRO A 396 28.02 -15.66 -13.71
C PRO A 396 28.66 -16.71 -12.79
N GLU A 397 29.88 -16.42 -12.29
CA GLU A 397 30.60 -17.31 -11.37
C GLU A 397 29.81 -17.54 -10.08
N THR A 398 29.36 -16.44 -9.44
CA THR A 398 28.58 -16.50 -8.20
C THR A 398 27.16 -17.03 -8.43
N PHE A 399 26.55 -16.72 -9.57
CA PHE A 399 25.23 -17.27 -9.91
C PHE A 399 25.28 -18.78 -10.08
N SER A 400 26.38 -19.32 -10.64
CA SER A 400 26.55 -20.75 -10.86
C SER A 400 26.62 -21.58 -9.56
N SER A 401 27.00 -21.00 -8.43
CA SER A 401 27.05 -21.68 -7.14
C SER A 401 25.72 -21.69 -6.36
N LEU A 402 24.71 -20.94 -6.82
CA LEU A 402 23.42 -20.85 -6.13
C LEU A 402 22.59 -22.15 -6.19
N PRO A 403 21.70 -22.37 -5.20
CA PRO A 403 20.64 -23.38 -5.26
C PRO A 403 19.76 -23.22 -6.50
N ARG A 404 19.17 -24.34 -6.96
CA ARG A 404 18.35 -24.37 -8.19
C ARG A 404 17.12 -23.47 -8.05
N GLU A 405 16.50 -23.47 -6.88
CA GLU A 405 15.32 -22.69 -6.55
C GLU A 405 15.54 -21.20 -6.79
N LEU A 406 16.70 -20.68 -6.39
CA LEU A 406 17.07 -19.27 -6.61
C LEU A 406 17.44 -18.99 -8.08
N LYS A 407 18.05 -19.96 -8.77
CA LYS A 407 18.38 -19.85 -10.21
C LYS A 407 17.15 -19.85 -11.11
N ASP A 408 16.11 -20.58 -10.70
CA ASP A 408 14.83 -20.69 -11.41
C ASP A 408 13.96 -19.42 -11.26
N GLY A 409 14.45 -18.40 -10.54
CA GLY A 409 13.77 -17.12 -10.37
C GLY A 409 12.73 -17.11 -9.25
N CYS A 410 12.95 -17.90 -8.18
CA CYS A 410 12.10 -17.87 -6.99
C CYS A 410 12.00 -16.43 -6.43
N LEU A 411 10.76 -16.03 -6.11
CA LEU A 411 10.48 -14.74 -5.49
C LEU A 411 10.81 -14.77 -4.00
N ILE A 412 11.84 -14.04 -3.61
CA ILE A 412 12.25 -13.82 -2.23
C ILE A 412 11.35 -12.72 -1.65
N ARG A 413 10.47 -13.11 -0.73
CA ARG A 413 9.55 -12.18 -0.07
C ARG A 413 10.29 -11.23 0.87
N VAL A 414 9.80 -10.00 0.97
CA VAL A 414 10.32 -8.98 1.89
C VAL A 414 9.33 -8.75 3.02
N ASP A 415 9.73 -9.06 4.25
CA ASP A 415 8.96 -8.76 5.46
C ASP A 415 9.56 -7.54 6.16
N ALA A 416 8.94 -6.38 5.96
CA ALA A 416 9.41 -5.11 6.53
C ALA A 416 8.70 -4.77 7.86
N VAL A 417 9.50 -4.46 8.88
CA VAL A 417 9.02 -3.99 10.20
C VAL A 417 9.66 -2.65 10.54
N LEU A 418 8.90 -1.75 11.15
CA LEU A 418 9.37 -0.42 11.55
C LEU A 418 9.15 -0.23 13.05
N PHE A 419 10.21 0.04 13.79
CA PHE A 419 10.14 0.47 15.19
C PHE A 419 10.57 1.92 15.27
N ASN A 420 9.66 2.81 15.66
CA ASN A 420 9.93 4.23 15.82
C ASN A 420 9.99 4.62 17.30
N ILE A 421 11.05 5.34 17.69
CA ILE A 421 11.13 6.03 18.98
C ILE A 421 11.72 7.42 18.72
N GLY A 422 10.94 8.48 18.94
CA GLY A 422 11.41 9.84 18.74
C GLY A 422 12.53 10.24 19.70
N ILE A 423 13.73 10.53 19.19
CA ILE A 423 14.86 10.99 20.04
C ILE A 423 15.14 12.47 19.78
N ASN A 424 14.25 13.36 20.25
CA ASN A 424 14.44 14.82 20.20
C ASN A 424 13.65 15.56 21.31
N GLN A 425 13.87 16.87 21.48
CA GLN A 425 13.06 17.74 22.36
C GLN A 425 11.59 17.78 21.93
N GLN A 426 11.32 17.76 20.61
CA GLN A 426 9.95 17.70 20.08
C GLN A 426 9.23 16.41 20.51
N GLN A 427 9.94 15.27 20.64
CA GLN A 427 9.35 14.08 21.22
C GLN A 427 8.98 14.28 22.69
N SER A 428 9.84 14.95 23.47
CA SER A 428 9.53 15.24 24.88
C SER A 428 8.27 16.12 25.02
N LEU A 429 8.00 16.99 24.04
CA LEU A 429 6.76 17.76 23.97
C LEU A 429 5.57 16.87 23.58
N ALA A 430 5.74 15.99 22.60
CA ALA A 430 4.73 15.02 22.18
C ALA A 430 4.29 14.10 23.33
N GLU A 431 5.24 13.54 24.09
CA GLU A 431 4.94 12.67 25.24
C GLU A 431 4.23 13.41 26.39
N ARG A 432 4.38 14.74 26.49
CA ARG A 432 3.78 15.55 27.55
C ARG A 432 2.44 16.17 27.16
N PHE A 433 2.29 16.57 25.91
CA PHE A 433 1.17 17.41 25.44
C PHE A 433 0.59 16.97 24.09
N GLY A 434 1.21 16.01 23.41
CA GLY A 434 0.81 15.55 22.08
C GLY A 434 0.25 14.14 22.09
N ASP A 435 0.06 13.60 20.89
CA ASP A 435 -0.40 12.24 20.67
C ASP A 435 0.78 11.34 20.25
N VAL A 436 0.94 10.21 20.93
CA VAL A 436 1.93 9.17 20.63
C VAL A 436 1.28 7.90 20.08
N SER A 437 -0.04 7.88 19.91
CA SER A 437 -0.81 6.71 19.49
C SER A 437 -0.37 6.12 18.15
N LEU A 438 0.10 6.97 17.22
CA LEU A 438 0.63 6.51 15.94
C LEU A 438 1.88 5.65 16.15
N GLN A 439 2.83 6.11 16.96
CA GLN A 439 4.05 5.37 17.26
C GLN A 439 3.73 4.05 17.98
N ASP A 440 2.84 4.08 18.98
CA ASP A 440 2.48 2.88 19.75
C ASP A 440 1.80 1.83 18.87
N ARG A 441 0.81 2.25 18.06
CA ARG A 441 0.13 1.37 17.08
C ARG A 441 1.14 0.78 16.09
N LEU A 442 2.01 1.62 15.54
CA LEU A 442 2.98 1.21 14.54
C LEU A 442 3.95 0.18 15.11
N ASN A 443 4.50 0.44 16.31
CA ASN A 443 5.43 -0.46 16.99
C ASN A 443 4.77 -1.80 17.35
N GLN A 444 3.53 -1.78 17.86
CA GLN A 444 2.80 -3.02 18.17
C GLN A 444 2.55 -3.85 16.90
N GLN A 445 2.09 -3.21 15.82
CA GLN A 445 1.87 -3.92 14.56
C GLN A 445 3.18 -4.48 13.98
N SER A 446 4.29 -3.77 14.11
CA SER A 446 5.61 -4.25 13.70
C SER A 446 6.10 -5.42 14.56
N PHE A 447 5.77 -5.42 15.85
CA PHE A 447 6.06 -6.53 16.75
C PHE A 447 5.31 -7.81 16.36
N GLU A 448 4.01 -7.73 16.13
CA GLU A 448 3.22 -8.90 15.68
C GLU A 448 3.76 -9.49 14.38
N ARG A 449 4.18 -8.63 13.44
CA ARG A 449 4.81 -9.05 12.18
C ARG A 449 6.17 -9.70 12.40
N LEU A 450 7.01 -9.11 13.24
CA LEU A 450 8.31 -9.66 13.58
C LEU A 450 8.15 -11.05 14.22
N LYS A 451 7.19 -11.20 15.12
CA LYS A 451 6.85 -12.48 15.78
C LYS A 451 6.36 -13.51 14.77
N ALA A 452 5.48 -13.12 13.84
CA ALA A 452 5.00 -14.00 12.77
C ALA A 452 6.14 -14.46 11.84
N TYR A 453 7.03 -13.55 11.45
CA TYR A 453 8.21 -13.90 10.65
C TYR A 453 9.13 -14.88 11.40
N CYS A 454 9.44 -14.59 12.66
CA CYS A 454 10.27 -15.47 13.49
C CYS A 454 9.66 -16.86 13.64
N SER A 455 8.34 -16.95 13.86
CA SER A 455 7.63 -18.23 13.95
C SER A 455 7.74 -19.01 12.63
N CYS A 456 7.47 -18.34 11.49
CA CYS A 456 7.60 -18.95 10.17
C CYS A 456 9.03 -19.44 9.88
N LEU A 457 10.04 -18.69 10.30
CA LEU A 457 11.45 -19.06 10.18
C LEU A 457 11.76 -20.33 10.98
N THR A 458 11.37 -20.37 12.24
CA THR A 458 11.56 -21.51 13.14
C THR A 458 10.84 -22.76 12.64
N ASP A 459 9.60 -22.61 12.14
CA ASP A 459 8.77 -23.71 11.64
C ASP A 459 9.34 -24.33 10.36
N ARG A 460 9.80 -23.49 9.42
CA ARG A 460 10.33 -23.95 8.12
C ARG A 460 11.77 -24.42 8.21
N LEU A 461 12.56 -23.90 9.15
CA LEU A 461 14.00 -24.13 9.27
C LEU A 461 14.38 -24.57 10.69
N PRO A 462 14.08 -25.83 11.08
CA PRO A 462 14.31 -26.33 12.43
C PRO A 462 15.79 -26.36 12.83
N ASN A 463 16.72 -26.48 11.86
CA ASN A 463 18.14 -26.38 12.14
C ASN A 463 18.52 -24.98 12.63
N ILE A 464 17.97 -23.93 12.01
CA ILE A 464 18.18 -22.53 12.42
C ILE A 464 17.50 -22.28 13.77
N ALA A 465 16.32 -22.85 13.99
CA ALA A 465 15.63 -22.77 15.28
C ALA A 465 16.50 -23.23 16.45
N CYS A 466 17.20 -24.36 16.32
CA CYS A 466 18.11 -24.86 17.35
C CYS A 466 19.22 -23.84 17.68
N PHE A 467 19.86 -23.27 16.66
CA PHE A 467 20.88 -22.23 16.85
C PHE A 467 20.34 -20.95 17.50
N LEU A 468 19.09 -20.57 17.19
CA LEU A 468 18.43 -19.40 17.77
C LEU A 468 18.01 -19.63 19.23
N SER A 469 17.92 -20.88 19.68
CA SER A 469 17.61 -21.27 21.05
C SER A 469 18.85 -21.43 21.94
N ASP A 470 20.00 -21.78 21.38
CA ASP A 470 21.24 -22.09 22.14
C ASP A 470 22.14 -20.86 22.45
N GLY A 471 21.73 -19.65 22.06
CA GLY A 471 22.50 -18.41 22.31
C GLY A 471 22.39 -17.87 23.74
N ILE A 472 23.31 -16.96 24.12
CA ILE A 472 23.33 -16.24 25.43
C ILE A 472 21.98 -15.56 25.73
N GLN A 473 21.27 -15.11 24.69
CA GLN A 473 19.88 -14.69 24.74
C GLN A 473 19.12 -15.38 23.63
N SER A 474 18.17 -16.25 23.99
CA SER A 474 17.37 -16.99 23.03
C SER A 474 16.41 -16.05 22.29
N LEU A 475 16.06 -16.39 21.04
CA LEU A 475 15.11 -15.60 20.26
C LEU A 475 13.73 -15.44 20.96
N PRO A 476 13.14 -16.48 21.58
CA PRO A 476 11.90 -16.32 22.36
C PRO A 476 12.02 -15.34 23.54
N ASP A 477 13.16 -15.32 24.24
CA ASP A 477 13.39 -14.39 25.35
C ASP A 477 13.47 -12.94 24.85
N LEU A 478 14.13 -12.72 23.72
CA LEU A 478 14.19 -11.41 23.07
C LEU A 478 12.81 -10.93 22.62
N LEU A 479 12.00 -11.80 22.02
CA LEU A 479 10.62 -11.45 21.63
C LEU A 479 9.76 -11.11 22.85
N SER A 480 9.86 -11.88 23.93
CA SER A 480 9.12 -11.62 25.17
C SER A 480 9.58 -10.33 25.86
N SER A 481 10.88 -10.05 25.81
CA SER A 481 11.46 -8.80 26.31
C SER A 481 10.99 -7.60 25.49
N LEU A 482 10.93 -7.74 24.16
CA LEU A 482 10.43 -6.68 23.27
C LEU A 482 8.97 -6.35 23.56
N ASP A 483 8.12 -7.37 23.74
CA ASP A 483 6.71 -7.20 24.10
C ASP A 483 6.57 -6.43 25.43
N SER A 484 7.28 -6.89 26.46
CA SER A 484 7.32 -6.24 27.78
C SER A 484 7.80 -4.79 27.70
N SER A 485 8.81 -4.50 26.86
CA SER A 485 9.31 -3.14 26.64
C SER A 485 8.32 -2.24 25.92
N LEU A 486 7.47 -2.79 25.04
CA LEU A 486 6.39 -2.05 24.38
C LEU A 486 5.26 -1.71 25.37
N GLU A 487 4.91 -2.65 26.25
CA GLU A 487 3.90 -2.45 27.29
C GLU A 487 4.33 -1.49 28.39
N ALA A 488 5.63 -1.44 28.72
CA ALA A 488 6.17 -0.66 29.83
C ALA A 488 6.01 0.87 29.69
N ARG A 489 5.53 1.39 28.55
CA ARG A 489 5.25 2.83 28.26
C ARG A 489 6.26 3.81 28.86
N ARG A 490 7.56 3.49 28.74
CA ARG A 490 8.65 4.35 29.22
C ARG A 490 8.89 5.50 28.24
N ARG A 491 9.24 6.68 28.77
CA ARG A 491 9.64 7.83 27.92
C ARG A 491 10.85 7.47 27.08
N LYS A 492 10.77 7.73 25.78
CA LYS A 492 11.83 7.44 24.80
C LYS A 492 12.45 6.06 25.02
N ASN A 493 11.62 5.01 25.00
CA ASN A 493 12.10 3.66 25.29
C ASN A 493 13.03 3.11 24.20
N VAL A 494 14.29 3.51 24.22
CA VAL A 494 15.33 3.10 23.26
C VAL A 494 15.64 1.60 23.32
N GLU A 495 15.28 0.94 24.42
CA GLU A 495 15.40 -0.51 24.59
C GLU A 495 14.62 -1.26 23.50
N VAL A 496 13.45 -0.76 23.09
CA VAL A 496 12.66 -1.33 21.98
C VAL A 496 13.47 -1.40 20.69
N LEU A 497 14.20 -0.31 20.36
CA LEU A 497 15.03 -0.26 19.17
C LEU A 497 16.19 -1.25 19.25
N TRP A 498 16.82 -1.34 20.42
CA TRP A 498 17.93 -2.25 20.67
C TRP A 498 17.49 -3.73 20.65
N ILE A 499 16.36 -4.10 21.24
CA ILE A 499 15.92 -5.50 21.22
C ILE A 499 15.51 -5.89 19.79
N ALA A 500 14.75 -5.03 19.08
CA ALA A 500 14.42 -5.26 17.67
C ALA A 500 15.68 -5.39 16.80
N ALA A 501 16.74 -4.64 17.13
CA ALA A 501 18.05 -4.75 16.52
C ALA A 501 18.64 -6.14 16.59
N MET A 502 18.68 -6.67 17.81
CA MET A 502 19.28 -7.94 18.13
C MET A 502 18.52 -9.07 17.46
N VAL A 503 17.18 -9.04 17.51
CA VAL A 503 16.33 -10.00 16.82
C VAL A 503 16.62 -9.99 15.32
N CYS A 504 16.64 -8.81 14.68
CA CYS A 504 16.94 -8.70 13.25
C CYS A 504 18.30 -9.32 12.89
N ARG A 505 19.33 -9.09 13.71
CA ARG A 505 20.67 -9.66 13.48
C ARG A 505 20.72 -11.17 13.72
N GLN A 506 19.99 -11.70 14.69
CA GLN A 506 19.92 -13.13 14.94
C GLN A 506 19.27 -13.88 13.78
N VAL A 507 18.24 -13.30 13.15
CA VAL A 507 17.50 -13.93 12.04
C VAL A 507 18.06 -13.60 10.65
N ASN A 508 19.32 -13.15 10.56
CA ASN A 508 19.98 -12.76 9.31
C ASN A 508 19.24 -11.67 8.49
N GLY A 509 18.48 -10.80 9.14
CA GLY A 509 17.75 -9.71 8.51
C GLY A 509 18.63 -8.52 8.09
N VAL A 510 18.06 -7.65 7.27
CA VAL A 510 18.66 -6.39 6.80
C VAL A 510 18.33 -5.27 7.79
N ARG A 511 19.37 -4.58 8.28
CA ARG A 511 19.22 -3.49 9.24
C ARG A 511 19.31 -2.11 8.60
N LEU A 512 18.29 -1.29 8.84
CA LEU A 512 18.27 0.12 8.45
C LEU A 512 17.94 1.05 9.62
N THR A 513 18.52 2.25 9.60
CA THR A 513 18.24 3.31 10.57
C THR A 513 17.93 4.63 9.88
N SER A 514 16.82 5.25 10.26
CA SER A 514 16.31 6.47 9.64
C SER A 514 15.94 7.56 10.64
N CYS A 515 16.25 8.80 10.25
CA CYS A 515 15.77 10.00 10.92
C CYS A 515 15.54 11.10 9.88
N LYS A 516 15.08 12.29 10.27
CA LYS A 516 14.72 13.38 9.34
C LYS A 516 15.79 13.67 8.25
N SER A 517 17.07 13.61 8.58
CA SER A 517 18.18 13.98 7.67
C SER A 517 19.30 12.94 7.56
N ALA A 518 19.22 11.85 8.31
CA ALA A 518 20.29 10.85 8.47
C ALA A 518 21.68 11.41 8.85
N LYS A 519 21.71 12.44 9.69
CA LYS A 519 22.95 13.00 10.25
C LYS A 519 23.16 12.59 11.71
N ASP A 520 22.80 13.46 12.64
CA ASP A 520 23.23 13.36 14.03
C ASP A 520 22.53 12.22 14.76
N ARG A 521 21.20 12.10 14.64
CA ARG A 521 20.44 11.05 15.35
C ARG A 521 20.79 9.64 14.87
N THR A 522 20.93 9.46 13.55
CA THR A 522 21.35 8.17 12.97
C THR A 522 22.79 7.84 13.35
N ALA A 523 23.72 8.81 13.29
CA ALA A 523 25.10 8.58 13.72
C ALA A 523 25.19 8.23 15.21
N MET A 524 24.42 8.92 16.06
CA MET A 524 24.33 8.61 17.49
C MET A 524 23.79 7.20 17.72
N SER A 525 22.75 6.78 16.99
CA SER A 525 22.18 5.44 17.13
C SER A 525 23.15 4.35 16.67
N VAL A 526 23.72 4.49 15.47
CA VAL A 526 24.68 3.51 14.91
C VAL A 526 25.91 3.33 15.81
N THR A 527 26.51 4.43 16.28
CA THR A 527 27.67 4.35 17.17
C THR A 527 27.34 3.72 18.51
N LEU A 528 26.13 3.94 19.04
CA LEU A 528 25.67 3.27 20.25
C LEU A 528 25.48 1.77 20.01
N GLU A 529 24.82 1.39 18.91
CA GLU A 529 24.59 0.00 18.54
C GLU A 529 25.91 -0.76 18.34
N GLN A 530 26.87 -0.16 17.63
CA GLN A 530 28.20 -0.72 17.42
C GLN A 530 28.94 -0.96 18.75
N CYS A 531 28.93 0.02 19.66
CA CYS A 531 29.52 -0.15 20.99
C CYS A 531 28.86 -1.27 21.79
N LEU A 532 27.52 -1.37 21.73
CA LEU A 532 26.78 -2.42 22.43
C LEU A 532 27.09 -3.81 21.85
N LEU A 533 27.25 -3.92 20.53
CA LEU A 533 27.70 -5.16 19.87
C LEU A 533 29.12 -5.55 20.31
N LEU A 534 30.04 -4.59 20.38
CA LEU A 534 31.40 -4.84 20.88
C LEU A 534 31.39 -5.31 22.34
N GLN A 535 30.56 -4.70 23.18
CA GLN A 535 30.42 -5.09 24.59
C GLN A 535 29.84 -6.49 24.76
N GLN A 536 28.75 -6.80 24.05
CA GLN A 536 28.03 -8.05 24.27
C GLN A 536 28.61 -9.25 23.52
N ARG A 537 29.14 -9.05 22.31
CA ARG A 537 29.62 -10.14 21.44
C ARG A 537 31.14 -10.25 21.39
N HIS A 538 31.87 -9.17 21.69
CA HIS A 538 33.33 -9.10 21.58
C HIS A 538 34.03 -8.71 22.88
N LYS A 539 33.32 -8.85 24.02
CA LYS A 539 33.89 -8.71 25.37
C LYS A 539 34.57 -7.35 25.63
N LEU A 540 34.14 -6.28 24.95
CA LEU A 540 34.62 -4.93 25.26
C LEU A 540 34.30 -4.61 26.73
N SER A 541 35.33 -4.19 27.48
CA SER A 541 35.17 -3.92 28.91
C SER A 541 34.16 -2.78 29.16
N GLN A 542 33.41 -2.87 30.26
CA GLN A 542 32.45 -1.84 30.64
C GLN A 542 33.12 -0.47 30.90
N GLN A 543 34.37 -0.48 31.37
CA GLN A 543 35.16 0.72 31.59
C GLN A 543 35.55 1.41 30.29
N SER A 544 35.79 0.62 29.23
CA SER A 544 36.17 1.12 27.90
C SER A 544 34.96 1.57 27.06
N PHE A 545 33.74 1.19 27.42
CA PHE A 545 32.53 1.49 26.65
C PHE A 545 32.36 2.98 26.33
N SER A 546 32.43 3.84 27.36
CA SER A 546 32.26 5.28 27.21
C SER A 546 33.36 5.89 26.33
N SER A 547 34.61 5.43 26.51
CA SER A 547 35.76 5.88 25.73
C SER A 547 35.66 5.48 24.25
N ALA A 548 35.25 4.24 23.97
CA ALA A 548 35.01 3.76 22.61
C ALA A 548 33.88 4.54 21.92
N LEU A 549 32.77 4.75 22.63
CA LEU A 549 31.63 5.51 22.11
C LEU A 549 32.00 6.96 21.79
N ASP A 550 32.73 7.61 22.70
CA ASP A 550 33.22 8.97 22.48
C ASP A 550 34.22 9.05 21.33
N SER A 551 35.10 8.07 21.19
CA SER A 551 36.07 8.00 20.09
C SER A 551 35.38 7.88 18.74
N MET A 552 34.40 6.98 18.62
CA MET A 552 33.64 6.84 17.38
C MET A 552 32.85 8.10 16.99
N ARG A 553 32.41 8.89 17.98
CA ARG A 553 31.63 10.13 17.74
C ARG A 553 32.49 11.37 17.53
N ARG A 554 33.69 11.44 18.11
CA ARG A 554 34.55 12.65 18.12
C ARG A 554 35.71 12.57 17.14
N SER A 555 36.26 11.39 16.89
CA SER A 555 37.49 11.22 16.12
C SER A 555 37.24 11.41 14.62
N ARG A 556 37.42 12.64 14.14
CA ARG A 556 37.88 12.89 12.76
C ARG A 556 39.38 12.60 12.71
N GLN A 557 39.79 11.36 12.45
CA GLN A 557 41.15 11.11 11.99
C GLN A 557 41.17 10.41 10.63
N PRO A 558 41.86 10.98 9.63
CA PRO A 558 42.23 10.29 8.41
C PRO A 558 43.56 9.56 8.65
N SER A 559 43.56 8.33 9.17
CA SER A 559 44.77 7.50 9.23
C SER A 559 44.44 6.02 9.48
N GLY A 560 44.89 5.13 8.59
CA GLY A 560 45.38 3.82 9.02
C GLY A 560 44.53 2.59 8.74
N LEU A 561 44.06 2.36 7.51
CA LEU A 561 44.07 1.02 6.91
C LEU A 561 44.09 1.21 5.38
N ARG A 562 45.22 0.92 4.74
CA ARG A 562 45.35 0.91 3.27
C ARG A 562 44.40 -0.15 2.71
N SER A 563 43.35 0.25 2.01
CA SER A 563 42.71 -0.60 1.02
C SER A 563 43.57 -0.60 -0.26
N PRO A 564 43.69 -1.71 -1.01
CA PRO A 564 44.46 -1.76 -2.26
C PRO A 564 43.74 -1.12 -3.47
N TRP A 565 42.63 -0.41 -3.28
CA TRP A 565 41.83 0.12 -4.38
C TRP A 565 42.11 1.63 -4.59
N PRO A 566 42.52 2.06 -5.79
CA PRO A 566 42.84 3.46 -6.03
C PRO A 566 41.56 4.29 -6.14
N LEU A 567 41.14 4.92 -5.05
CA LEU A 567 40.14 6.00 -5.07
C LEU A 567 40.85 7.35 -4.95
N GLN A 568 41.29 7.87 -6.09
CA GLN A 568 41.60 9.28 -6.25
C GLN A 568 40.29 10.07 -6.33
N CYS A 569 39.73 10.45 -5.17
CA CYS A 569 38.85 11.61 -5.12
C CYS A 569 39.73 12.86 -4.98
N LEU A 570 40.16 13.39 -6.12
CA LEU A 570 40.65 14.76 -6.22
C LEU A 570 39.48 15.70 -5.95
N ALA A 571 39.35 16.15 -4.71
CA ALA A 571 38.54 17.31 -4.39
C ALA A 571 39.15 18.55 -5.07
N PRO A 572 38.40 19.34 -5.85
CA PRO A 572 38.89 20.64 -6.28
C PRO A 572 39.02 21.54 -5.05
N LYS A 573 40.24 22.02 -4.78
CA LYS A 573 40.51 23.11 -3.85
C LYS A 573 39.87 24.39 -4.39
N ALA A 574 38.87 24.92 -3.70
CA ALA A 574 38.44 26.30 -3.88
C ALA A 574 39.31 27.24 -3.01
N PRO A 575 39.73 28.42 -3.53
CA PRO A 575 40.69 29.27 -2.85
C PRO A 575 40.05 30.08 -1.71
N ARG A 576 40.87 30.35 -0.69
CA ARG A 576 40.61 31.28 0.41
C ARG A 576 40.77 32.71 -0.09
N TRP A 577 39.81 33.57 0.25
CA TRP A 577 40.03 35.02 0.32
C TRP A 577 39.46 35.54 1.65
N HIS A 578 40.30 36.23 2.41
CA HIS A 578 39.94 37.06 3.55
C HIS A 578 39.78 38.51 3.07
N LEU A 579 38.74 39.21 3.53
CA LEU A 579 38.79 40.54 4.18
C LEU A 579 37.35 41.09 4.36
N TYR A 580 37.07 41.59 5.56
CA TYR A 580 35.87 42.33 5.97
C TYR A 580 35.80 43.72 5.29
N PRO A 581 34.63 44.41 5.25
CA PRO A 581 34.22 45.23 6.39
C PRO A 581 32.75 45.09 6.80
N VAL A 582 32.54 45.38 8.08
CA VAL A 582 31.29 45.65 8.77
C VAL A 582 30.43 46.68 8.03
N ALA A 583 29.24 46.28 7.58
CA ALA A 583 28.00 47.06 7.54
C ALA A 583 26.86 46.12 7.07
N PHE A 584 25.65 46.29 7.62
CA PHE A 584 24.46 45.44 7.45
C PHE A 584 24.32 44.21 8.36
N LEU A 585 24.42 44.47 9.67
CA LEU A 585 23.61 43.78 10.68
C LEU A 585 22.69 44.83 11.32
N LEU A 586 21.49 45.03 10.77
CA LEU A 586 20.38 45.76 11.41
C LEU A 586 19.12 45.81 10.53
N VAL A 587 18.40 44.70 10.34
CA VAL A 587 16.93 44.74 10.11
C VAL A 587 16.30 43.38 10.49
N THR A 588 16.09 43.11 11.78
CA THR A 588 15.09 42.11 12.21
C THR A 588 14.28 42.54 13.45
N SER A 589 14.32 43.81 13.84
CA SER A 589 13.55 44.34 14.98
C SER A 589 12.20 45.01 14.61
N HIS A 590 11.86 45.16 13.32
CA HIS A 590 10.69 45.97 12.92
C HIS A 590 9.38 45.20 12.65
N LEU A 591 9.37 43.87 12.64
CA LEU A 591 8.13 43.10 12.50
C LEU A 591 7.45 42.78 13.85
N LEU A 592 8.23 42.71 14.93
CA LEU A 592 7.70 42.45 16.28
C LEU A 592 7.02 43.70 16.87
N VAL A 593 7.53 44.89 16.53
CA VAL A 593 6.96 46.18 16.95
C VAL A 593 5.66 46.48 16.21
N LEU A 594 5.56 46.15 14.91
CA LEU A 594 4.31 46.27 14.13
C LEU A 594 3.23 45.31 14.66
N TRP A 595 3.59 44.10 15.07
CA TRP A 595 2.66 43.14 15.67
C TRP A 595 2.15 43.58 17.05
N LEU A 596 3.01 44.16 17.89
CA LEU A 596 2.63 44.73 19.19
C LEU A 596 1.71 45.95 19.03
N ILE A 597 1.99 46.84 18.07
CA ILE A 597 1.16 48.03 17.82
C ILE A 597 -0.22 47.63 17.26
N LEU A 598 -0.30 46.68 16.32
CA LEU A 598 -1.59 46.20 15.81
C LEU A 598 -2.42 45.50 16.89
N SER A 599 -1.77 44.74 17.77
CA SER A 599 -2.43 44.05 18.89
C SER A 599 -2.96 45.05 19.92
N LEU A 600 -2.24 46.15 20.16
CA LEU A 600 -2.68 47.22 21.07
C LEU A 600 -3.86 48.03 20.50
N VAL A 601 -3.88 48.28 19.19
CA VAL A 601 -4.98 48.99 18.48
C VAL A 601 -6.26 48.16 18.49
N ILE A 602 -6.16 46.83 18.29
CA ILE A 602 -7.32 45.92 18.35
C ILE A 602 -7.85 45.78 19.78
N LEU A 603 -6.99 45.89 20.80
CA LEU A 603 -7.39 45.86 22.21
C LEU A 603 -8.11 47.16 22.62
N LEU A 604 -7.65 48.32 22.15
CA LEU A 604 -8.25 49.63 22.43
C LEU A 604 -9.58 49.83 21.69
N ALA A 605 -9.75 49.26 20.49
CA ALA A 605 -11.02 49.27 19.75
C ALA A 605 -12.13 48.40 20.37
N LYS A 606 -11.83 47.61 21.41
CA LYS A 606 -12.81 46.81 22.17
C LYS A 606 -13.28 47.46 23.47
N TYR A 607 -12.74 48.63 23.85
CA TYR A 607 -13.07 49.34 25.09
C TYR A 607 -13.52 50.81 24.87
N GLN A 608 -13.92 51.14 23.64
CA GLN A 608 -14.86 52.22 23.32
C GLN A 608 -16.11 51.58 22.71
#